data_AF-A0A1J6JSP2-F1
#
_entry.id   AF-A0A1J6JSP2-F1
#
_cell.length_a   1.000
_cell.length_b   1.000
_cell.length_c   1.000
_cell.angle_alpha   90.00
_cell.angle_beta   90.00
_cell.angle_gamma   90.00
#
_symmetry.space_group_name_H-M   'P 1'
#
loop_
_entity.id
_entity.type
_entity.pdbx_description
1 polymer ?
#
loop_
_entity_poly.entity_id
_entity_poly.type
_entity_poly.pdbx_seq_one_letter_code
_entity_poly.pdbx_strand_id
1 'polypeptide(L)'
;MAKKVGDDGIALDFQVGDEAVEIINVKRSFLFDLLPCPLLVFSPTTQGSYPVLLFFHGFMLQPNCYKSLLLHISSHQYIIVAPQFSPMASQSQEVKNARKIVEWLSTNNLDSVLPEKVFPDLQKVAVSGHSRGGKTAFALALGHGGSSTSNATQLEPPLKISALLGIDPVAGSSLSCLCSPNVLQYIPYSFDQSIPVAVIGSGLSNQRAFGVCPPAAPNGVNHAEFFNESKPPCYYFLAKDYGHLDMLDDGAAALLSWMMKSGKGSKDTMRRTVGGLFVAFLKAYLGGQADDLINIVESPKIRAPITLDPVISIEE
;
A
#
# COMPACT_ATOMS: atom_id res chain seq x y z
N MET A 1 30.76 3.53 7.62
CA MET A 1 29.36 3.11 7.82
C MET A 1 28.50 4.35 7.70
N ALA A 2 27.53 4.37 6.77
CA ALA A 2 26.55 5.44 6.72
C ALA A 2 25.77 5.48 8.05
N LYS A 3 25.44 6.69 8.52
CA LYS A 3 24.67 6.89 9.75
C LYS A 3 23.31 6.22 9.55
N LYS A 4 22.88 5.30 10.41
CA LYS A 4 21.58 4.58 10.28
C LYS A 4 20.41 5.32 10.93
N VAL A 5 20.69 6.43 11.62
CA VAL A 5 19.75 7.12 12.51
C VAL A 5 20.04 8.63 12.47
N GLY A 6 18.99 9.45 12.52
CA GLY A 6 19.13 10.89 12.75
C GLY A 6 19.76 11.23 14.11
N ASP A 7 20.15 12.50 14.31
CA ASP A 7 20.66 12.96 15.62
C ASP A 7 19.61 12.88 16.74
N ASP A 8 18.34 12.75 16.36
CA ASP A 8 17.16 12.63 17.23
C ASP A 8 16.79 11.17 17.57
N GLY A 9 17.51 10.17 17.05
CA GLY A 9 17.20 8.76 17.28
C GLY A 9 16.19 8.15 16.29
N ILE A 10 15.60 8.96 15.39
CA ILE A 10 14.62 8.54 14.38
C ILE A 10 15.32 7.80 13.24
N ALA A 11 14.71 6.71 12.75
CA ALA A 11 15.26 5.97 11.61
C ALA A 11 15.24 6.82 10.34
N LEU A 12 16.30 6.74 9.52
CA LEU A 12 16.40 7.56 8.32
C LEU A 12 15.35 7.22 7.26
N ASP A 13 14.76 6.03 7.33
CA ASP A 13 13.63 5.62 6.49
C ASP A 13 12.45 6.59 6.60
N PHE A 14 12.29 7.27 7.73
CA PHE A 14 11.24 8.26 7.95
C PHE A 14 11.54 9.65 7.36
N GLN A 15 12.71 9.83 6.73
CA GLN A 15 13.00 11.03 5.95
C GLN A 15 12.81 10.77 4.45
N VAL A 16 12.58 11.82 3.68
CA VAL A 16 12.61 11.73 2.22
C VAL A 16 14.03 11.32 1.82
N GLY A 17 14.15 10.38 0.89
CA GLY A 17 15.43 9.90 0.39
C GLY A 17 16.09 10.90 -0.55
N ASP A 18 17.32 10.57 -0.96
CA ASP A 18 18.16 11.46 -1.76
C ASP A 18 17.90 11.35 -3.27
N GLU A 19 17.17 10.33 -3.72
CA GLU A 19 16.94 10.09 -5.15
C GLU A 19 15.93 11.10 -5.71
N ALA A 20 16.31 11.78 -6.79
CA ALA A 20 15.40 12.67 -7.51
C ALA A 20 14.36 11.86 -8.29
N VAL A 21 13.08 12.25 -8.17
CA VAL A 21 11.94 11.50 -8.70
C VAL A 21 11.22 12.29 -9.79
N GLU A 22 10.99 11.66 -10.94
CA GLU A 22 10.12 12.15 -11.99
C GLU A 22 8.71 11.56 -11.85
N ILE A 23 7.68 12.39 -12.06
CA ILE A 23 6.27 11.98 -12.02
C ILE A 23 5.71 11.95 -13.44
N ILE A 24 5.37 10.76 -13.92
CA ILE A 24 4.96 10.50 -15.30
C ILE A 24 3.48 10.13 -15.34
N ASN A 25 2.73 10.80 -16.22
CA ASN A 25 1.31 10.49 -16.46
C ASN A 25 1.17 9.59 -17.69
N VAL A 26 0.89 8.31 -17.46
CA VAL A 26 0.66 7.35 -18.55
C VAL A 26 -0.82 7.36 -18.89
N LYS A 27 -1.14 7.79 -20.11
CA LYS A 27 -2.52 7.80 -20.61
C LYS A 27 -3.01 6.38 -20.86
N ARG A 28 -4.31 6.17 -20.70
CA ARG A 28 -4.96 4.93 -21.14
C ARG A 28 -4.73 4.75 -22.64
N SER A 29 -4.24 3.58 -23.06
CA SER A 29 -4.23 3.19 -24.47
C SER A 29 -5.51 2.44 -24.80
N PHE A 30 -6.28 2.94 -25.77
CA PHE A 30 -7.43 2.24 -26.34
C PHE A 30 -7.04 1.29 -27.47
N LEU A 31 -5.85 1.48 -28.05
CA LEU A 31 -5.28 0.56 -29.02
C LEU A 31 -4.81 -0.68 -28.25
N PHE A 32 -5.49 -1.81 -28.52
CA PHE A 32 -5.24 -3.16 -27.99
C PHE A 32 -5.69 -3.47 -26.56
N ASP A 33 -6.45 -2.60 -25.86
CA ASP A 33 -6.95 -2.86 -24.49
C ASP A 33 -5.86 -3.23 -23.45
N LEU A 34 -4.59 -2.97 -23.78
CA LEU A 34 -3.43 -3.43 -22.99
C LEU A 34 -3.32 -2.76 -21.62
N LEU A 35 -3.84 -1.54 -21.48
CA LEU A 35 -3.79 -0.78 -20.24
C LEU A 35 -5.21 -0.36 -19.82
N PRO A 36 -5.78 -0.93 -18.73
CA PRO A 36 -7.20 -0.76 -18.42
C PRO A 36 -7.56 0.64 -17.91
N CYS A 37 -6.58 1.40 -17.41
CA CYS A 37 -6.77 2.73 -16.85
C CYS A 37 -5.49 3.58 -16.91
N PRO A 38 -5.57 4.91 -16.78
CA PRO A 38 -4.38 5.75 -16.65
C PRO A 38 -3.54 5.35 -15.43
N LEU A 39 -2.22 5.59 -15.52
CA LEU A 39 -1.29 5.38 -14.41
C LEU A 39 -0.60 6.69 -14.06
N LEU A 40 -0.35 6.89 -12.77
CA LEU A 40 0.61 7.85 -12.26
C LEU A 40 1.86 7.08 -11.84
N VAL A 41 2.98 7.35 -12.49
CA VAL A 41 4.25 6.65 -12.23
C VAL A 41 5.22 7.60 -11.54
N PHE A 42 5.86 7.13 -10.46
CA PHE A 42 6.95 7.83 -9.79
C PHE A 42 8.22 7.04 -10.08
N SER A 43 9.18 7.67 -10.75
CA SER A 43 10.40 7.02 -11.22
C SER A 43 11.63 7.74 -10.66
N PRO A 44 12.62 7.02 -10.12
CA PRO A 44 13.99 7.53 -10.00
C PRO A 44 14.47 8.12 -11.33
N THR A 45 15.39 9.08 -11.25
CA THR A 45 15.98 9.74 -12.44
C THR A 45 17.41 9.29 -12.69
N THR A 46 18.07 8.75 -11.66
CA THR A 46 19.41 8.20 -11.78
C THR A 46 19.36 6.86 -12.51
N GLN A 47 20.33 6.65 -13.41
CA GLN A 47 20.50 5.37 -14.12
C GLN A 47 20.61 4.20 -13.13
N GLY A 48 19.80 3.17 -13.33
CA GLY A 48 19.79 2.00 -12.45
C GLY A 48 18.65 1.03 -12.72
N SER A 49 18.65 -0.08 -11.98
CA SER A 49 17.53 -1.03 -11.94
C SER A 49 16.88 -0.98 -10.57
N TYR A 50 15.56 -0.82 -10.53
CA TYR A 50 14.83 -0.50 -9.30
C TYR A 50 13.64 -1.45 -9.07
N PRO A 51 13.41 -1.90 -7.83
CA PRO A 51 12.20 -2.66 -7.49
C PRO A 51 10.93 -1.84 -7.78
N VAL A 52 9.83 -2.55 -8.04
CA VAL A 52 8.54 -1.94 -8.42
C VAL A 52 7.51 -2.09 -7.30
N LEU A 53 6.83 -0.99 -6.96
CA LEU A 53 5.67 -0.98 -6.08
C LEU A 53 4.41 -0.64 -6.88
N LEU A 54 3.44 -1.56 -6.91
CA LEU A 54 2.11 -1.30 -7.47
C LEU A 54 1.17 -0.82 -6.36
N PHE A 55 0.72 0.43 -6.42
CA PHE A 55 -0.03 1.09 -5.34
C PHE A 55 -1.48 1.43 -5.73
N PHE A 56 -2.46 0.93 -4.98
CA PHE A 56 -3.88 1.16 -5.22
C PHE A 56 -4.50 2.19 -4.26
N HIS A 57 -5.18 3.20 -4.81
CA HIS A 57 -5.87 4.22 -4.03
C HIS A 57 -7.18 3.73 -3.38
N GLY A 58 -7.60 4.41 -2.32
CA GLY A 58 -8.89 4.18 -1.65
C GLY A 58 -10.12 4.67 -2.44
N PHE A 59 -11.30 4.44 -1.86
CA PHE A 59 -12.59 4.78 -2.47
C PHE A 59 -12.75 6.29 -2.72
N MET A 60 -13.19 6.68 -3.92
CA MET A 60 -13.38 8.08 -4.32
C MET A 60 -12.10 8.95 -4.24
N LEU A 61 -10.93 8.31 -4.19
CA LEU A 61 -9.62 8.97 -4.17
C LEU A 61 -8.90 8.79 -5.50
N GLN A 62 -7.75 9.45 -5.62
CA GLN A 62 -6.86 9.41 -6.78
C GLN A 62 -5.43 9.16 -6.31
N PRO A 63 -4.54 8.60 -7.15
CA PRO A 63 -3.12 8.46 -6.82
C PRO A 63 -2.48 9.76 -6.34
N ASN A 64 -2.87 10.90 -6.93
CA ASN A 64 -2.34 12.20 -6.56
C ASN A 64 -2.69 12.63 -5.12
N CYS A 65 -3.72 12.03 -4.48
CA CYS A 65 -4.00 12.26 -3.06
C CYS A 65 -2.90 11.72 -2.12
N TYR A 66 -2.02 10.87 -2.64
CA TYR A 66 -0.92 10.22 -1.91
C TYR A 66 0.44 10.75 -2.37
N LYS A 67 0.48 11.85 -3.12
CA LYS A 67 1.70 12.28 -3.84
C LYS A 67 2.90 12.41 -2.93
N SER A 68 2.78 13.01 -1.75
CA SER A 68 3.91 13.16 -0.82
C SER A 68 4.39 11.80 -0.27
N LEU A 69 3.46 10.89 0.03
CA LEU A 69 3.80 9.52 0.47
C LEU A 69 4.50 8.72 -0.64
N LEU A 70 4.00 8.78 -1.87
CA LEU A 70 4.58 8.05 -3.00
C LEU A 70 5.94 8.65 -3.40
N LEU A 71 6.10 9.98 -3.33
CA LEU A 71 7.41 10.63 -3.50
C LEU A 71 8.40 10.17 -2.45
N HIS A 72 8.00 10.12 -1.18
CA HIS A 72 8.84 9.60 -0.10
C HIS A 72 9.34 8.21 -0.46
N ILE A 73 8.46 7.27 -0.77
CA ILE A 73 8.87 5.89 -1.08
C ILE A 73 9.76 5.85 -2.33
N SER A 74 9.42 6.57 -3.40
CA SER A 74 10.19 6.54 -4.66
C SER A 74 11.59 7.15 -4.52
N SER A 75 11.74 8.19 -3.68
CA SER A 75 13.04 8.79 -3.34
C SER A 75 14.00 7.86 -2.59
N HIS A 76 13.51 6.70 -2.14
CA HIS A 76 14.32 5.59 -1.61
C HIS A 76 14.60 4.51 -2.66
N GLN A 77 14.68 4.89 -3.95
CA GLN A 77 15.07 4.02 -5.07
C GLN A 77 14.03 2.95 -5.41
N TYR A 78 12.76 3.35 -5.50
CA TYR A 78 11.66 2.48 -5.95
C TYR A 78 10.91 3.12 -7.12
N ILE A 79 10.55 2.31 -8.10
CA ILE A 79 9.57 2.72 -9.12
C ILE A 79 8.18 2.43 -8.57
N ILE A 80 7.30 3.43 -8.58
CA ILE A 80 5.92 3.27 -8.13
C ILE A 80 4.98 3.39 -9.32
N VAL A 81 4.11 2.41 -9.49
CA VAL A 81 3.03 2.42 -10.47
C VAL A 81 1.72 2.56 -9.72
N ALA A 82 1.02 3.67 -9.90
CA ALA A 82 -0.24 3.95 -9.20
C ALA A 82 -1.40 4.12 -10.20
N PRO A 83 -2.21 3.07 -10.46
CA PRO A 83 -3.35 3.16 -11.36
C PRO A 83 -4.46 4.07 -10.83
N GLN A 84 -5.10 4.80 -11.74
CA GLN A 84 -6.32 5.56 -11.48
C GLN A 84 -7.54 4.73 -11.87
N PHE A 85 -8.19 4.11 -10.89
CA PHE A 85 -9.45 3.43 -11.13
C PHE A 85 -10.62 4.41 -11.27
N SER A 86 -11.65 3.97 -12.00
CA SER A 86 -12.89 4.72 -12.11
C SER A 86 -13.59 4.78 -10.76
N PRO A 87 -14.09 5.95 -10.32
CA PRO A 87 -14.90 6.06 -9.10
C PRO A 87 -16.12 5.13 -9.12
N MET A 88 -16.63 4.80 -10.30
CA MET A 88 -17.80 3.93 -10.49
C MET A 88 -17.45 2.45 -10.61
N ALA A 89 -16.15 2.09 -10.59
CA ALA A 89 -15.75 0.69 -10.66
C ALA A 89 -16.26 -0.07 -9.42
N SER A 90 -16.70 -1.32 -9.60
CA SER A 90 -16.89 -2.24 -8.49
C SER A 90 -15.55 -2.77 -7.98
N GLN A 91 -15.49 -3.25 -6.74
CA GLN A 91 -14.24 -3.80 -6.19
C GLN A 91 -13.75 -5.02 -6.99
N SER A 92 -14.66 -5.89 -7.43
CA SER A 92 -14.32 -6.97 -8.38
C SER A 92 -13.71 -6.46 -9.67
N GLN A 93 -14.18 -5.33 -10.21
CA GLN A 93 -13.59 -4.74 -11.42
C GLN A 93 -12.22 -4.13 -11.16
N GLU A 94 -12.00 -3.51 -10.00
CA GLU A 94 -10.68 -3.02 -9.59
C GLU A 94 -9.66 -4.15 -9.48
N VAL A 95 -10.02 -5.30 -8.88
CA VAL A 95 -9.13 -6.46 -8.80
C VAL A 95 -8.84 -7.03 -10.20
N LYS A 96 -9.83 -7.10 -11.09
CA LYS A 96 -9.62 -7.49 -12.50
C LYS A 96 -8.70 -6.53 -13.24
N ASN A 97 -8.87 -5.22 -13.02
CA ASN A 97 -8.01 -4.20 -13.63
C ASN A 97 -6.59 -4.25 -13.05
N ALA A 98 -6.45 -4.46 -11.75
CA ALA A 98 -5.17 -4.66 -11.08
C ALA A 98 -4.41 -5.84 -11.69
N ARG A 99 -5.09 -6.97 -11.93
CA ARG A 99 -4.50 -8.13 -12.62
C ARG A 99 -4.04 -7.80 -14.04
N LYS A 100 -4.86 -7.07 -14.82
CA LYS A 100 -4.48 -6.60 -16.17
C LYS A 100 -3.28 -5.66 -16.15
N ILE A 101 -3.13 -4.84 -15.11
CA ILE A 101 -1.94 -3.98 -14.94
C ILE A 101 -0.71 -4.83 -14.65
N VAL A 102 -0.81 -5.86 -13.81
CA VAL A 102 0.30 -6.81 -13.59
C VAL A 102 0.67 -7.54 -14.90
N GLU A 103 -0.31 -7.92 -15.71
CA GLU A 103 -0.08 -8.47 -17.06
C GLU A 103 0.64 -7.46 -17.96
N TRP A 104 0.19 -6.20 -17.97
CA TRP A 104 0.86 -5.12 -18.71
C TRP A 104 2.30 -4.86 -18.24
N LEU A 105 2.58 -4.98 -16.93
CA LEU A 105 3.93 -4.90 -16.39
C LEU A 105 4.78 -6.08 -16.88
N SER A 106 4.21 -7.28 -16.98
CA SER A 106 4.92 -8.49 -17.39
C SER A 106 5.42 -8.48 -18.84
N THR A 107 4.84 -7.64 -19.69
CA THR A 107 5.24 -7.50 -21.10
C THR A 107 6.30 -6.42 -21.32
N ASN A 108 7.02 -5.98 -20.28
CA ASN A 108 8.06 -4.94 -20.30
C ASN A 108 7.58 -3.58 -20.87
N ASN A 109 6.28 -3.31 -20.85
CA ASN A 109 5.76 -2.03 -21.33
C ASN A 109 6.18 -0.86 -20.43
N LEU A 110 6.52 -1.13 -19.17
CA LEU A 110 6.99 -0.12 -18.23
C LEU A 110 8.30 0.53 -18.69
N ASP A 111 9.19 -0.21 -19.35
CA ASP A 111 10.45 0.33 -19.89
C ASP A 111 10.22 1.50 -20.85
N SER A 112 9.13 1.45 -21.62
CA SER A 112 8.80 2.47 -22.61
C SER A 112 8.30 3.79 -22.02
N VAL A 113 7.97 3.82 -20.72
CA VAL A 113 7.46 5.02 -20.04
C VAL A 113 8.46 5.63 -19.06
N LEU A 114 9.50 4.90 -18.68
CA LEU A 114 10.50 5.34 -17.70
C LEU A 114 11.56 6.26 -18.34
N PRO A 115 12.27 7.06 -17.53
CA PRO A 115 13.39 7.85 -18.00
C PRO A 115 14.48 6.98 -18.63
N GLU A 116 15.31 7.59 -19.48
CA GLU A 116 16.37 6.84 -20.18
C GLU A 116 17.30 6.15 -19.17
N LYS A 117 17.57 4.85 -19.40
CA LYS A 117 18.45 4.01 -18.57
C LYS A 117 17.94 3.76 -17.13
N VAL A 118 16.65 3.97 -16.88
CA VAL A 118 15.96 3.51 -15.67
C VAL A 118 15.19 2.24 -16.02
N PHE A 119 15.49 1.15 -15.32
CA PHE A 119 14.93 -0.17 -15.61
C PHE A 119 14.14 -0.72 -14.42
N PRO A 120 12.94 -1.27 -14.62
CA PRO A 120 12.18 -1.93 -13.57
C PRO A 120 12.71 -3.34 -13.31
N ASP A 121 12.98 -3.66 -12.05
CA ASP A 121 13.28 -5.01 -11.59
C ASP A 121 11.97 -5.76 -11.31
N LEU A 122 11.44 -6.42 -12.34
CA LEU A 122 10.21 -7.20 -12.25
C LEU A 122 10.36 -8.53 -11.47
N GLN A 123 11.57 -8.87 -10.99
CA GLN A 123 11.75 -9.94 -10.01
C GLN A 123 11.44 -9.47 -8.59
N LYS A 124 11.37 -8.14 -8.37
CA LYS A 124 11.13 -7.50 -7.07
C LYS A 124 9.92 -6.59 -7.14
N VAL A 125 8.74 -7.21 -7.26
CA VAL A 125 7.46 -6.51 -7.32
C VAL A 125 6.74 -6.61 -5.97
N ALA A 126 6.45 -5.48 -5.35
CA ALA A 126 5.54 -5.38 -4.22
C ALA A 126 4.18 -4.84 -4.65
N VAL A 127 3.12 -5.24 -3.94
CA VAL A 127 1.78 -4.68 -4.13
C VAL A 127 1.30 -4.04 -2.84
N SER A 128 0.58 -2.93 -2.96
CA SER A 128 0.08 -2.20 -1.81
C SER A 128 -1.15 -1.37 -2.13
N GLY A 129 -1.85 -0.92 -1.10
CA GLY A 129 -2.89 0.07 -1.26
C GLY A 129 -3.47 0.54 0.06
N HIS A 130 -4.29 1.59 -0.03
CA HIS A 130 -5.00 2.16 1.10
C HIS A 130 -6.49 1.84 1.09
N SER A 131 -7.09 1.51 2.24
CA SER A 131 -8.54 1.34 2.39
C SER A 131 -9.07 0.25 1.46
N ARG A 132 -10.05 0.59 0.61
CA ARG A 132 -10.52 -0.21 -0.51
C ARG A 132 -9.39 -0.66 -1.45
N GLY A 133 -8.38 0.18 -1.70
CA GLY A 133 -7.20 -0.18 -2.48
C GLY A 133 -6.28 -1.17 -1.77
N GLY A 134 -6.22 -1.12 -0.44
CA GLY A 134 -5.50 -2.12 0.36
C GLY A 134 -6.15 -3.50 0.22
N LYS A 135 -7.48 -3.57 0.26
CA LYS A 135 -8.20 -4.79 -0.08
C LYS A 135 -7.89 -5.27 -1.50
N THR A 136 -7.84 -4.38 -2.48
CA THR A 136 -7.45 -4.74 -3.86
C THR A 136 -6.06 -5.35 -3.92
N ALA A 137 -5.09 -4.83 -3.14
CA ALA A 137 -3.75 -5.40 -3.04
C ALA A 137 -3.77 -6.83 -2.46
N PHE A 138 -4.49 -7.04 -1.35
CA PHE A 138 -4.67 -8.37 -0.76
C PHE A 138 -5.37 -9.33 -1.72
N ALA A 139 -6.47 -8.90 -2.34
CA ALA A 139 -7.20 -9.73 -3.30
C ALA A 139 -6.32 -10.14 -4.49
N LEU A 140 -5.53 -9.21 -5.02
CA LEU A 140 -4.58 -9.50 -6.10
C LEU A 140 -3.51 -10.50 -5.65
N ALA A 141 -2.91 -10.30 -4.48
CA ALA A 141 -1.88 -11.19 -3.93
C ALA A 141 -2.39 -12.61 -3.65
N LEU A 142 -3.66 -12.75 -3.26
CA LEU A 142 -4.33 -14.04 -3.03
C LEU A 142 -4.92 -14.66 -4.31
N GLY A 143 -4.55 -14.15 -5.49
CA GLY A 143 -4.92 -14.72 -6.78
C GLY A 143 -6.38 -14.46 -7.21
N HIS A 144 -7.10 -13.52 -6.58
CA HIS A 144 -8.43 -13.14 -7.06
C HIS A 144 -8.35 -12.33 -8.38
N GLY A 145 -9.45 -12.31 -9.12
CA GLY A 145 -9.58 -11.52 -10.36
C GLY A 145 -9.34 -12.29 -11.67
N GLY A 146 -9.26 -13.63 -11.62
CA GLY A 146 -9.27 -14.51 -12.80
C GLY A 146 -10.56 -14.41 -13.63
N SER A 147 -10.49 -14.84 -14.90
CA SER A 147 -11.64 -14.81 -15.83
C SER A 147 -12.71 -15.82 -15.43
N SER A 148 -13.96 -15.38 -15.47
CA SER A 148 -15.14 -16.13 -15.05
C SER A 148 -15.54 -17.17 -16.10
N THR A 149 -14.89 -18.34 -16.07
CA THR A 149 -15.44 -19.57 -16.64
C THR A 149 -15.33 -20.66 -15.59
N SER A 150 -16.41 -20.88 -14.85
CA SER A 150 -16.59 -21.84 -13.74
C SER A 150 -15.81 -21.54 -12.45
N ASN A 151 -16.55 -21.54 -11.32
CA ASN A 151 -16.10 -21.51 -9.92
C ASN A 151 -14.77 -20.81 -9.64
N ALA A 152 -14.81 -19.58 -9.10
CA ALA A 152 -13.69 -18.73 -8.67
C ALA A 152 -12.40 -19.52 -8.33
N THR A 153 -11.62 -19.84 -9.35
CA THR A 153 -10.31 -20.43 -9.20
C THR A 153 -9.36 -19.27 -8.95
N GLN A 154 -8.73 -19.27 -7.78
CA GLN A 154 -7.55 -18.44 -7.53
C GLN A 154 -6.57 -18.71 -8.67
N LEU A 155 -6.13 -17.65 -9.33
CA LEU A 155 -5.18 -17.75 -10.43
C LEU A 155 -3.95 -16.96 -10.01
N GLU A 156 -2.80 -17.63 -10.03
CA GLU A 156 -1.51 -16.99 -9.77
C GLU A 156 -1.38 -15.69 -10.56
N PRO A 157 -0.91 -14.59 -9.94
CA PRO A 157 -0.69 -13.34 -10.66
C PRO A 157 0.28 -13.54 -11.83
N PRO A 158 0.14 -12.77 -12.94
CA PRO A 158 1.04 -12.88 -14.10
C PRO A 158 2.52 -12.61 -13.79
N LEU A 159 2.81 -11.93 -12.67
CA LEU A 159 4.15 -11.70 -12.14
C LEU A 159 4.22 -12.22 -10.70
N LYS A 160 5.39 -12.74 -10.32
CA LYS A 160 5.66 -13.11 -8.92
C LYS A 160 5.62 -11.85 -8.05
N ILE A 161 4.62 -11.76 -7.20
CA ILE A 161 4.59 -10.76 -6.12
C ILE A 161 5.58 -11.23 -5.05
N SER A 162 6.41 -10.32 -4.56
CA SER A 162 7.47 -10.60 -3.59
C SER A 162 7.16 -10.07 -2.19
N ALA A 163 6.25 -9.10 -2.08
CA ALA A 163 5.85 -8.52 -0.80
C ALA A 163 4.47 -7.84 -0.90
N LEU A 164 3.73 -7.79 0.21
CA LEU A 164 2.40 -7.18 0.29
C LEU A 164 2.33 -6.20 1.47
N LEU A 165 1.80 -5.00 1.24
CA LEU A 165 1.53 -4.02 2.29
C LEU A 165 0.08 -3.52 2.22
N GLY A 166 -0.57 -3.34 3.36
CA GLY A 166 -1.89 -2.71 3.46
C GLY A 166 -1.87 -1.49 4.36
N ILE A 167 -2.29 -0.34 3.84
CA ILE A 167 -2.56 0.85 4.67
C ILE A 167 -4.04 0.87 5.01
N ASP A 168 -4.35 0.63 6.27
CA ASP A 168 -5.68 0.67 6.85
C ASP A 168 -6.73 -0.03 5.95
N PRO A 169 -6.48 -1.28 5.47
CA PRO A 169 -7.33 -1.92 4.48
C PRO A 169 -8.75 -2.16 5.02
N VAL A 170 -9.75 -2.11 4.12
CA VAL A 170 -11.17 -2.25 4.48
C VAL A 170 -11.89 -3.21 3.52
N ALA A 171 -12.55 -4.23 4.08
CA ALA A 171 -13.24 -5.28 3.32
C ALA A 171 -14.70 -4.94 2.96
N GLY A 172 -15.33 -4.01 3.68
CA GLY A 172 -16.73 -3.62 3.53
C GLY A 172 -17.15 -2.54 4.52
N SER A 173 -18.45 -2.23 4.55
CA SER A 173 -19.00 -1.24 5.49
C SER A 173 -19.47 -1.85 6.82
N SER A 174 -19.60 -3.18 6.86
CA SER A 174 -19.89 -4.00 8.04
C SER A 174 -19.69 -5.47 7.71
N LEU A 175 -19.71 -6.35 8.72
CA LEU A 175 -19.75 -7.82 8.55
C LEU A 175 -20.92 -8.29 7.68
N SER A 176 -22.06 -7.59 7.74
CA SER A 176 -23.25 -7.87 6.92
C SER A 176 -23.20 -7.25 5.52
N CYS A 177 -22.21 -6.41 5.23
CA CYS A 177 -22.07 -5.66 3.98
C CYS A 177 -20.62 -5.72 3.49
N LEU A 178 -20.12 -6.95 3.31
CA LEU A 178 -18.85 -7.23 2.65
C LEU A 178 -18.98 -6.99 1.15
N CYS A 179 -17.93 -6.45 0.56
CA CYS A 179 -17.87 -6.25 -0.89
C CYS A 179 -17.19 -7.44 -1.58
N SER A 180 -17.56 -7.74 -2.82
CA SER A 180 -16.87 -8.77 -3.61
C SER A 180 -15.54 -8.25 -4.20
N PRO A 181 -14.48 -9.07 -4.32
CA PRO A 181 -14.39 -10.43 -3.78
C PRO A 181 -14.32 -10.42 -2.25
N ASN A 182 -14.92 -11.43 -1.61
CA ASN A 182 -14.75 -11.62 -0.19
C ASN A 182 -13.37 -12.24 0.05
N VAL A 183 -12.48 -11.48 0.68
CA VAL A 183 -11.12 -11.91 0.99
C VAL A 183 -11.03 -12.46 2.42
N LEU A 184 -11.83 -11.92 3.36
CA LEU A 184 -11.81 -12.30 4.77
C LEU A 184 -12.62 -13.58 5.00
N GLN A 185 -11.99 -14.54 5.67
CA GLN A 185 -12.57 -15.81 6.10
C GLN A 185 -12.79 -15.84 7.63
N TYR A 186 -12.22 -14.88 8.37
CA TYR A 186 -12.24 -14.78 9.83
C TYR A 186 -11.61 -16.00 10.53
N ILE A 187 -10.60 -16.58 9.90
CA ILE A 187 -9.79 -17.67 10.44
C ILE A 187 -8.34 -17.16 10.53
N PRO A 188 -7.71 -17.14 11.71
CA PRO A 188 -6.32 -16.70 11.82
C PRO A 188 -5.40 -17.49 10.88
N TYR A 189 -4.46 -16.80 10.22
CA TYR A 189 -3.52 -17.38 9.26
C TYR A 189 -4.16 -18.13 8.07
N SER A 190 -5.40 -17.78 7.71
CA SER A 190 -6.16 -18.42 6.62
C SER A 190 -5.69 -18.05 5.23
N PHE A 191 -5.11 -16.85 5.07
CA PHE A 191 -4.72 -16.36 3.77
C PHE A 191 -3.63 -17.27 3.21
N ASP A 192 -3.81 -17.68 1.96
CA ASP A 192 -2.85 -18.57 1.31
C ASP A 192 -1.77 -17.80 0.55
N GLN A 193 -1.09 -16.91 1.27
CA GLN A 193 0.10 -16.23 0.76
C GLN A 193 1.38 -16.89 1.26
N SER A 194 2.41 -16.87 0.40
CA SER A 194 3.79 -17.28 0.69
C SER A 194 4.75 -16.09 0.73
N ILE A 195 4.21 -14.87 0.78
CA ILE A 195 4.96 -13.61 0.74
C ILE A 195 4.86 -12.89 2.08
N PRO A 196 5.89 -12.11 2.47
CA PRO A 196 5.85 -11.27 3.65
C PRO A 196 4.73 -10.23 3.57
N VAL A 197 4.06 -9.99 4.70
CA VAL A 197 2.95 -9.02 4.79
C VAL A 197 3.20 -7.96 5.86
N ALA A 198 2.98 -6.69 5.54
CA ALA A 198 2.88 -5.62 6.54
C ALA A 198 1.51 -4.94 6.49
N VAL A 199 0.88 -4.76 7.64
CA VAL A 199 -0.38 -4.01 7.77
C VAL A 199 -0.15 -2.80 8.66
N ILE A 200 -0.45 -1.61 8.14
CA ILE A 200 -0.37 -0.35 8.88
C ILE A 200 -1.80 0.11 9.16
N GLY A 201 -2.27 -0.09 10.39
CA GLY A 201 -3.61 0.33 10.81
C GLY A 201 -3.65 1.78 11.30
N SER A 202 -4.83 2.41 11.25
CA SER A 202 -5.08 3.70 11.90
C SER A 202 -5.93 3.51 13.16
N GLY A 203 -5.52 4.04 14.30
CA GLY A 203 -6.19 3.81 15.59
C GLY A 203 -7.54 4.49 15.74
N LEU A 204 -7.84 5.50 14.92
CA LEU A 204 -9.12 6.23 14.94
C LEU A 204 -10.08 5.84 13.80
N SER A 205 -9.67 4.96 12.88
CA SER A 205 -10.47 4.65 11.67
C SER A 205 -11.76 3.90 11.96
N ASN A 206 -11.85 3.20 13.09
CA ASN A 206 -13.05 2.53 13.58
C ASN A 206 -14.00 3.44 14.38
N GLN A 207 -13.65 4.71 14.58
CA GLN A 207 -14.46 5.67 15.32
C GLN A 207 -15.37 6.48 14.40
N ARG A 208 -16.49 6.93 14.96
CA ARG A 208 -17.43 7.83 14.29
C ARG A 208 -16.91 9.27 14.30
N ALA A 209 -17.01 9.97 13.16
CA ALA A 209 -16.84 11.42 13.14
C ALA A 209 -18.09 12.11 13.69
N PHE A 210 -17.90 13.13 14.56
CA PHE A 210 -18.98 13.88 15.21
C PHE A 210 -20.05 13.02 15.92
N GLY A 211 -19.74 11.75 16.24
CA GLY A 211 -20.70 10.79 16.80
C GLY A 211 -21.75 10.25 15.81
N VAL A 212 -21.87 10.81 14.61
CA VAL A 212 -22.96 10.51 13.67
C VAL A 212 -22.49 9.89 12.36
N CYS A 213 -21.31 10.26 11.84
CA CYS A 213 -20.81 9.68 10.61
C CYS A 213 -20.32 8.25 10.88
N PRO A 214 -20.71 7.26 10.06
CA PRO A 214 -20.20 5.90 10.19
C PRO A 214 -18.67 5.85 10.19
N PRO A 215 -18.05 4.88 10.89
CA PRO A 215 -16.61 4.69 10.82
C PRO A 215 -16.15 4.35 9.40
N ALA A 216 -14.94 4.78 9.05
CA ALA A 216 -14.36 4.51 7.74
C ALA A 216 -13.83 3.07 7.64
N ALA A 217 -13.30 2.53 8.74
CA ALA A 217 -12.82 1.16 8.86
C ALA A 217 -13.41 0.49 10.13
N PRO A 218 -14.70 0.09 10.11
CA PRO A 218 -15.36 -0.53 11.25
C PRO A 218 -14.66 -1.82 11.71
N ASN A 219 -14.78 -2.14 13.00
CA ASN A 219 -14.29 -3.41 13.54
C ASN A 219 -14.92 -4.61 12.82
N GLY A 220 -14.14 -5.67 12.64
CA GLY A 220 -14.56 -6.87 11.92
C GLY A 220 -14.47 -6.78 10.40
N VAL A 221 -14.06 -5.64 9.83
CA VAL A 221 -13.83 -5.50 8.38
C VAL A 221 -12.60 -4.64 8.04
N ASN A 222 -11.76 -4.35 9.03
CA ASN A 222 -10.64 -3.43 8.91
C ASN A 222 -9.28 -4.13 9.01
N HIS A 223 -8.22 -3.33 9.00
CA HIS A 223 -6.81 -3.71 9.10
C HIS A 223 -6.49 -4.83 10.10
N ALA A 224 -7.16 -4.88 11.26
CA ALA A 224 -6.93 -5.93 12.24
C ALA A 224 -7.26 -7.32 11.69
N GLU A 225 -8.34 -7.47 10.92
CA GLU A 225 -8.72 -8.74 10.30
C GLU A 225 -7.75 -9.15 9.20
N PHE A 226 -7.33 -8.18 8.37
CA PHE A 226 -6.32 -8.45 7.33
C PHE A 226 -4.99 -8.93 7.93
N PHE A 227 -4.56 -8.35 9.06
CA PHE A 227 -3.38 -8.82 9.77
C PHE A 227 -3.60 -10.21 10.39
N ASN A 228 -4.71 -10.41 11.09
CA ASN A 228 -5.03 -11.67 11.79
C ASN A 228 -5.07 -12.87 10.84
N GLU A 229 -5.59 -12.68 9.62
CA GLU A 229 -5.64 -13.74 8.60
C GLU A 229 -4.32 -13.92 7.84
N SER A 230 -3.34 -13.03 8.02
CA SER A 230 -2.06 -13.10 7.31
C SER A 230 -1.08 -14.10 7.92
N LYS A 231 -0.56 -15.02 7.11
CA LYS A 231 0.52 -15.94 7.49
C LYS A 231 1.86 -15.21 7.74
N PRO A 232 2.70 -15.73 8.65
CA PRO A 232 4.07 -15.24 8.82
C PRO A 232 4.94 -15.41 7.55
N PRO A 233 5.97 -14.57 7.36
CA PRO A 233 6.34 -13.48 8.25
C PRO A 233 5.40 -12.28 8.05
N CYS A 234 4.80 -11.78 9.14
CA CYS A 234 3.84 -10.70 9.07
C CYS A 234 4.03 -9.65 10.18
N TYR A 235 3.73 -8.40 9.84
CA TYR A 235 3.94 -7.24 10.70
C TYR A 235 2.67 -6.41 10.79
N TYR A 236 2.43 -5.85 11.97
CA TYR A 236 1.34 -4.93 12.24
C TYR A 236 1.87 -3.70 12.97
N PHE A 237 1.56 -2.53 12.41
CA PHE A 237 1.89 -1.24 12.99
C PHE A 237 0.60 -0.42 13.14
N LEU A 238 0.20 -0.11 14.37
CA LEU A 238 -0.98 0.72 14.59
C LEU A 238 -0.59 2.18 14.85
N ALA A 239 -0.90 3.08 13.92
CA ALA A 239 -0.80 4.52 14.12
C ALA A 239 -1.90 4.99 15.09
N LYS A 240 -1.62 4.90 16.39
CA LYS A 240 -2.61 4.94 17.48
C LYS A 240 -3.52 6.18 17.44
N ASP A 241 -2.92 7.34 17.21
CA ASP A 241 -3.59 8.64 17.35
C ASP A 241 -4.05 9.24 16.02
N TYR A 242 -4.07 8.44 14.95
CA TYR A 242 -4.36 8.88 13.59
C TYR A 242 -5.58 8.21 12.98
N GLY A 243 -6.22 8.94 12.08
CA GLY A 243 -7.42 8.57 11.34
C GLY A 243 -7.15 8.06 9.93
N HIS A 244 -8.20 7.51 9.33
CA HIS A 244 -8.17 6.79 8.05
C HIS A 244 -7.55 7.58 6.88
N LEU A 245 -7.69 8.90 6.88
CA LEU A 245 -7.21 9.76 5.79
C LEU A 245 -6.03 10.65 6.19
N ASP A 246 -5.46 10.47 7.39
CA ASP A 246 -4.45 11.40 7.91
C ASP A 246 -3.09 11.29 7.22
N MET A 247 -2.85 10.22 6.46
CA MET A 247 -1.68 10.07 5.59
C MET A 247 -1.88 10.63 4.16
N LEU A 248 -3.04 11.21 3.84
CA LEU A 248 -3.23 11.87 2.55
C LEU A 248 -2.57 13.25 2.54
N ASP A 249 -2.31 13.76 1.33
CA ASP A 249 -1.87 15.14 1.13
C ASP A 249 -2.98 16.13 1.54
N ASP A 250 -2.57 17.27 2.08
CA ASP A 250 -3.50 18.25 2.63
C ASP A 250 -4.44 18.81 1.56
N GLY A 251 -5.74 18.86 1.88
CA GLY A 251 -6.79 19.29 0.96
C GLY A 251 -7.21 18.26 -0.11
N ALA A 252 -6.45 17.19 -0.32
CA ALA A 252 -6.69 16.24 -1.41
C ALA A 252 -8.01 15.45 -1.30
N ALA A 253 -8.57 15.35 -0.10
CA ALA A 253 -9.83 14.65 0.18
C ALA A 253 -10.71 15.44 1.16
N ALA A 254 -10.73 16.77 1.07
CA ALA A 254 -11.35 17.65 2.08
C ALA A 254 -12.80 17.26 2.43
N LEU A 255 -13.63 16.94 1.42
CA LEU A 255 -15.02 16.51 1.62
C LEU A 255 -15.13 15.17 2.36
N LEU A 256 -14.33 14.18 1.98
CA LEU A 256 -14.30 12.87 2.66
C LEU A 256 -13.70 12.98 4.06
N SER A 257 -12.68 13.82 4.24
CA SER A 257 -11.99 14.04 5.52
C SER A 257 -12.93 14.59 6.59
N TRP A 258 -13.88 15.45 6.21
CA TRP A 258 -14.91 15.92 7.13
C TRP A 258 -15.76 14.77 7.71
N MET A 259 -15.99 13.71 6.93
CA MET A 259 -16.85 12.59 7.35
C MET A 259 -16.12 11.54 8.21
N MET A 260 -14.81 11.68 8.41
CA MET A 260 -13.99 10.67 9.05
C MET A 260 -13.30 11.22 10.30
N LYS A 261 -13.10 10.37 11.30
CA LYS A 261 -12.36 10.76 12.50
C LYS A 261 -10.89 10.98 12.12
N SER A 262 -10.38 12.15 12.48
CA SER A 262 -8.97 12.54 12.30
C SER A 262 -8.29 12.73 13.65
N GLY A 263 -6.99 12.50 13.67
CA GLY A 263 -6.10 12.73 14.80
C GLY A 263 -5.83 14.21 15.06
N LYS A 264 -5.19 14.48 16.20
CA LYS A 264 -4.65 15.83 16.51
C LYS A 264 -3.19 16.00 16.10
N GLY A 265 -2.51 14.90 15.76
CA GLY A 265 -1.11 14.90 15.36
C GLY A 265 -0.90 15.51 13.97
N SER A 266 0.35 15.81 13.66
CA SER A 266 0.71 16.32 12.33
C SER A 266 0.47 15.25 11.26
N LYS A 267 -0.21 15.62 10.17
CA LYS A 267 -0.39 14.75 9.01
C LYS A 267 0.93 14.49 8.28
N ASP A 268 1.86 15.43 8.34
CA ASP A 268 3.22 15.24 7.81
C ASP A 268 3.95 14.10 8.54
N THR A 269 3.90 14.07 9.87
CA THR A 269 4.56 13.00 10.63
C THR A 269 3.88 11.66 10.41
N MET A 270 2.55 11.63 10.20
CA MET A 270 1.85 10.42 9.76
C MET A 270 2.35 9.93 8.40
N ARG A 271 2.38 10.82 7.39
CA ARG A 271 2.88 10.51 6.05
C ARG A 271 4.31 9.98 6.07
N ARG A 272 5.21 10.66 6.79
CA ARG A 272 6.60 10.22 6.95
C ARG A 272 6.71 8.88 7.67
N THR A 273 5.89 8.64 8.69
CA THR A 273 5.85 7.34 9.37
C THR A 273 5.43 6.23 8.42
N VAL A 274 4.32 6.40 7.69
CA VAL A 274 3.86 5.40 6.71
C VAL A 274 4.93 5.19 5.63
N GLY A 275 5.53 6.26 5.09
CA GLY A 275 6.61 6.19 4.11
C GLY A 275 7.82 5.40 4.61
N GLY A 276 8.28 5.67 5.84
CA GLY A 276 9.41 4.95 6.42
C GLY A 276 9.13 3.49 6.75
N LEU A 277 7.91 3.15 7.18
CA LEU A 277 7.51 1.76 7.35
C LEU A 277 7.51 0.99 6.03
N PHE A 278 7.08 1.63 4.93
CA PHE A 278 7.19 1.05 3.58
C PHE A 278 8.65 0.82 3.20
N VAL A 279 9.49 1.84 3.35
CA VAL A 279 10.90 1.76 2.96
C VAL A 279 11.62 0.67 3.76
N ALA A 280 11.48 0.65 5.09
CA ALA A 280 12.10 -0.37 5.95
C ALA A 280 11.64 -1.79 5.57
N PHE A 281 10.34 -1.99 5.33
CA PHE A 281 9.80 -3.29 4.95
C PHE A 281 10.26 -3.72 3.54
N LEU A 282 10.25 -2.82 2.56
CA LEU A 282 10.69 -3.12 1.20
C LEU A 282 12.20 -3.35 1.14
N LYS A 283 13.01 -2.63 1.92
CA LYS A 283 14.45 -2.90 2.06
C LYS A 283 14.71 -4.28 2.63
N ALA A 284 13.96 -4.68 3.65
CA ALA A 284 14.08 -6.01 4.25
C ALA A 284 13.80 -7.12 3.23
N TYR A 285 12.65 -7.05 2.56
CA TYR A 285 12.14 -8.19 1.77
C TYR A 285 12.45 -8.15 0.27
N LEU A 286 12.72 -6.97 -0.31
CA LEU A 286 13.18 -6.87 -1.71
C LEU A 286 14.70 -6.61 -1.80
N GLY A 287 15.27 -5.96 -0.78
CA GLY A 287 16.68 -5.58 -0.71
C GLY A 287 17.56 -6.50 0.13
N GLY A 288 16.99 -7.39 0.95
CA GLY A 288 17.72 -8.25 1.88
C GLY A 288 18.33 -7.51 3.08
N GLN A 289 17.88 -6.27 3.37
CA GLN A 289 18.42 -5.40 4.41
C GLN A 289 17.39 -5.17 5.51
N ALA A 290 17.37 -6.06 6.53
CA ALA A 290 16.32 -6.08 7.56
C ALA A 290 16.59 -5.19 8.78
N ASP A 291 17.82 -4.68 8.95
CA ASP A 291 18.25 -3.94 10.14
C ASP A 291 17.29 -2.81 10.54
N ASP A 292 16.86 -1.99 9.57
CA ASP A 292 16.01 -0.82 9.84
C ASP A 292 14.62 -1.27 10.33
N LEU A 293 14.05 -2.31 9.72
CA LEU A 293 12.76 -2.89 10.13
C LEU A 293 12.84 -3.48 11.53
N ILE A 294 13.87 -4.27 11.82
CA ILE A 294 14.11 -4.87 13.15
C ILE A 294 14.22 -3.77 14.21
N ASN A 295 15.02 -2.72 13.95
CA ASN A 295 15.17 -1.59 14.87
C ASN A 295 13.85 -0.87 15.14
N ILE A 296 12.99 -0.70 14.14
CA ILE A 296 11.66 -0.10 14.30
C ILE A 296 10.76 -0.99 15.16
N VAL A 297 10.79 -2.31 14.96
CA VAL A 297 9.98 -3.28 15.73
C VAL A 297 10.43 -3.35 17.20
N GLU A 298 11.74 -3.37 17.46
CA GLU A 298 12.29 -3.47 18.81
C GLU A 298 12.14 -2.17 19.61
N SER A 299 12.17 -1.01 18.95
CA SER A 299 12.19 0.30 19.61
C SER A 299 11.26 1.34 18.95
N PRO A 300 9.97 1.03 18.72
CA PRO A 300 9.09 1.89 17.92
C PRO A 300 8.90 3.28 18.51
N LYS A 301 8.88 3.41 19.84
CA LYS A 301 8.74 4.69 20.55
C LYS A 301 9.90 5.67 20.31
N ILE A 302 11.08 5.14 19.99
CA ILE A 302 12.29 5.93 19.76
C ILE A 302 12.50 6.14 18.26
N ARG A 303 12.20 5.11 17.45
CA ARG A 303 12.48 5.12 16.02
C ARG A 303 11.42 5.83 15.19
N ALA A 304 10.14 5.74 15.56
CA ALA A 304 9.05 6.26 14.75
C ALA A 304 8.69 7.72 15.11
N PRO A 305 8.35 8.57 14.11
CA PRO A 305 7.90 9.95 14.35
C PRO A 305 6.56 10.08 15.08
N ILE A 306 5.78 9.00 15.16
CA ILE A 306 4.47 8.96 15.82
C ILE A 306 4.37 7.74 16.75
N THR A 307 3.36 7.76 17.63
CA THR A 307 3.02 6.61 18.46
C THR A 307 2.53 5.44 17.60
N LEU A 308 3.38 4.43 17.45
CA LEU A 308 3.01 3.11 16.93
C LEU A 308 2.72 2.17 18.12
N ASP A 309 1.45 1.80 18.31
CA ASP A 309 1.04 0.99 19.45
C ASP A 309 -0.33 0.30 19.20
N PRO A 310 -0.38 -1.05 19.08
CA PRO A 310 0.77 -1.96 19.20
C PRO A 310 1.63 -1.97 17.93
N VAL A 311 2.87 -2.48 18.10
CA VAL A 311 3.70 -3.00 17.01
C VAL A 311 3.85 -4.50 17.24
N ILE A 312 3.49 -5.30 16.24
CA ILE A 312 3.52 -6.76 16.32
C ILE A 312 4.31 -7.28 15.12
N SER A 313 5.21 -8.23 15.37
CA SER A 313 5.92 -8.99 14.35
C SER A 313 5.74 -10.47 14.67
N ILE A 314 5.40 -11.25 13.65
CA ILE A 314 5.30 -12.71 13.72
C ILE A 314 6.25 -13.25 12.66
N GLU A 315 7.26 -13.97 13.12
CA GLU A 315 8.29 -14.60 12.27
C GLU A 315 7.83 -15.99 11.81
N GLU A 316 8.53 -16.57 10.82
CA GLU A 316 8.27 -17.92 10.29
C GLU A 316 8.48 -19.05 11.31
#